data_AF-A0A1E7FAM9-F1
#
_entry.id   AF-A0A1E7FAM9-F1
#
_cell.length_a   1.000
_cell.length_b   1.000
_cell.length_c   1.000
_cell.angle_alpha   90.00
_cell.angle_beta   90.00
_cell.angle_gamma   90.00
#
_symmetry.space_group_name_H-M   'P 1'
#
loop_
_entity.id
_entity.type
_entity.pdbx_description
1 polymer ?
#
loop_
_entity_poly.entity_id
_entity_poly.type
_entity_poly.pdbx_seq_one_letter_code
_entity_poly.pdbx_strand_id
1 'polypeptide(L)'
;HPFIVDDSDHCETPLNAYQDLEVVLDRLLFGNGGKKKKQRSELIIYDPYYCDGGVKDKLSSMGYTNVINNNRDFYKDISTNSIPEYDVLITNPPYSADHIEKILEYVNKNKNKPCFLLLPHFVYTKDYYERTIGRCCNSNNNNSNNAFLYFLIPEIRYAYVPPDWVNQRRGSKALAKGKETTAPFPSFWY
;
A
#
# COMPACT_ATOMS: atom_id res chain seq x y z
N HIS A 1 12.22 -15.30 5.42
CA HIS A 1 11.12 -14.63 6.13
C HIS A 1 11.06 -15.10 7.58
N PRO A 2 11.33 -14.23 8.58
CA PRO A 2 11.38 -14.63 9.98
C PRO A 2 10.02 -14.63 10.71
N PHE A 3 8.95 -14.16 10.04
CA PHE A 3 7.62 -14.01 10.64
C PHE A 3 6.69 -15.17 10.24
N ILE A 4 5.77 -15.53 11.13
CA ILE A 4 4.67 -16.46 10.80
C ILE A 4 3.65 -15.67 9.98
N VAL A 5 3.40 -16.15 8.76
CA VAL A 5 2.67 -15.43 7.71
C VAL A 5 1.88 -16.45 6.90
N ASP A 6 0.74 -16.03 6.37
CA ASP A 6 -0.01 -16.84 5.40
C ASP A 6 0.69 -16.77 4.04
N ASP A 7 1.03 -17.93 3.47
CA ASP A 7 1.68 -18.01 2.16
C ASP A 7 0.88 -17.29 1.06
N SER A 8 -0.45 -17.20 1.19
CA SER A 8 -1.31 -16.50 0.23
C SER A 8 -1.23 -14.97 0.30
N ASP A 9 -0.68 -14.41 1.38
CA ASP A 9 -0.44 -12.97 1.51
C ASP A 9 0.85 -12.52 0.81
N HIS A 10 1.74 -13.46 0.48
CA HIS A 10 2.98 -13.15 -0.24
C HIS A 10 2.71 -12.97 -1.72
N CYS A 11 2.29 -11.77 -2.07
CA CYS A 11 1.94 -11.37 -3.42
C CYS A 11 2.56 -10.01 -3.75
N GLU A 12 3.47 -9.98 -4.71
CA GLU A 12 4.04 -8.74 -5.21
C GLU A 12 3.03 -7.98 -6.07
N THR A 13 2.91 -6.68 -5.80
CA THR A 13 2.12 -5.74 -6.60
C THR A 13 2.66 -5.66 -8.03
N PRO A 14 1.81 -5.79 -9.06
CA PRO A 14 2.26 -5.71 -10.45
C PRO A 14 2.66 -4.27 -10.83
N LEU A 15 3.53 -4.13 -11.84
CA LEU A 15 4.05 -2.83 -12.26
C LEU A 15 2.93 -1.86 -12.69
N ASN A 16 1.92 -2.36 -13.39
CA ASN A 16 0.80 -1.54 -13.85
C ASN A 16 0.01 -0.90 -12.70
N ALA A 17 -0.09 -1.55 -11.55
CA ALA A 17 -0.71 -0.94 -10.38
C ALA A 17 0.06 0.29 -9.89
N TYR A 18 1.39 0.28 -9.93
CA TYR A 18 2.18 1.46 -9.61
C TYR A 18 2.10 2.54 -10.70
N GLN A 19 2.01 2.14 -11.98
CA GLN A 19 1.85 3.07 -13.11
C GLN A 19 0.57 3.90 -12.99
N ASP A 20 -0.52 3.33 -12.49
CA ASP A 20 -1.76 4.06 -12.24
C ASP A 20 -1.56 5.23 -11.24
N LEU A 21 -0.59 5.12 -10.31
CA LEU A 21 -0.27 6.16 -9.36
C LEU A 21 0.64 7.27 -9.93
N GLU A 22 1.25 7.07 -11.11
CA GLU A 22 2.34 7.89 -11.62
C GLU A 22 2.00 9.39 -11.65
N VAL A 23 0.81 9.72 -12.15
CA VAL A 23 0.35 11.12 -12.26
C VAL A 23 0.19 11.75 -10.88
N VAL A 24 -0.33 11.01 -9.89
CA VAL A 24 -0.56 11.54 -8.54
C VAL A 24 0.75 11.67 -7.77
N LEU A 25 1.65 10.70 -7.91
CA LEU A 25 2.99 10.76 -7.32
C LEU A 25 3.81 11.91 -7.90
N ASP A 26 3.72 12.15 -9.21
CA ASP A 26 4.37 13.29 -9.85
C ASP A 26 3.84 14.63 -9.32
N ARG A 27 2.57 14.70 -8.90
CA ARG A 27 2.00 15.89 -8.26
C ARG A 27 2.63 16.16 -6.89
N LEU A 28 2.98 15.12 -6.12
CA LEU A 28 3.66 15.27 -4.83
C LEU A 28 5.07 15.86 -4.97
N LEU A 29 5.67 15.80 -6.16
CA LEU A 29 7.00 16.39 -6.43
C LEU A 29 6.97 17.91 -6.54
N PHE A 30 5.79 18.50 -6.74
CA PHE A 30 5.62 19.95 -6.78
C PHE A 30 5.36 20.45 -5.36
N GLY A 31 6.34 21.11 -4.77
CA GLY A 31 6.16 21.73 -3.46
C GLY A 31 5.09 22.84 -3.50
N ASN A 32 4.36 23.02 -2.41
CA ASN A 32 3.44 24.14 -2.27
C ASN A 32 4.18 25.47 -2.48
N GLY A 33 3.68 26.33 -3.38
CA GLY A 33 4.17 27.70 -3.54
C GLY A 33 5.34 27.91 -4.50
N GLY A 34 5.50 27.09 -5.55
CA GLY A 34 6.40 27.41 -6.67
C GLY A 34 7.88 27.08 -6.44
N LYS A 35 8.20 26.20 -5.47
CA LYS A 35 9.56 25.67 -5.30
C LYS A 35 9.96 24.75 -6.46
N LYS A 36 11.27 24.61 -6.69
CA LYS A 36 11.87 23.69 -7.67
C LYS A 36 11.23 22.31 -7.55
N LYS A 37 10.76 21.76 -8.68
CA LYS A 37 10.23 20.40 -8.79
C LYS A 37 11.28 19.41 -8.26
N LYS A 38 10.93 18.59 -7.26
CA LYS A 38 11.75 17.45 -6.83
C LYS A 38 11.87 16.46 -8.00
N GLN A 39 13.01 15.80 -8.15
CA GLN A 39 13.12 14.63 -9.02
C GLN A 39 12.40 13.43 -8.38
N ARG A 40 11.94 12.48 -9.19
CA ARG A 40 11.31 11.23 -8.69
C ARG A 40 12.21 10.49 -7.70
N SER A 41 13.52 10.51 -7.92
CA SER A 41 14.53 9.92 -7.04
C SER A 41 14.63 10.59 -5.66
N GLU A 42 14.07 11.78 -5.48
CA GLU A 42 14.06 12.51 -4.21
C GLU A 42 12.80 12.24 -3.38
N LEU A 43 11.77 11.61 -3.96
CA LEU A 43 10.54 11.25 -3.25
C LEU A 43 10.78 10.00 -2.40
N ILE A 44 10.64 10.12 -1.08
CA ILE A 44 10.85 9.00 -0.16
C ILE A 44 9.55 8.19 -0.05
N ILE A 45 9.52 7.02 -0.70
CA ILE A 45 8.36 6.10 -0.68
C ILE A 45 8.58 5.04 0.39
N TYR A 46 7.59 4.83 1.25
CA TYR A 46 7.61 3.79 2.28
C TYR A 46 6.57 2.71 2.02
N ASP A 47 7.02 1.46 1.95
CA ASP A 47 6.17 0.27 1.98
C ASP A 47 6.51 -0.56 3.23
N PRO A 48 5.64 -0.56 4.26
CA PRO A 48 5.88 -1.26 5.52
C PRO A 48 5.80 -2.78 5.42
N TYR A 49 5.13 -3.32 4.40
CA TYR A 49 4.90 -4.76 4.27
C TYR A 49 5.90 -5.37 3.28
N TYR A 50 6.80 -6.20 3.80
CA TYR A 50 7.86 -6.80 3.00
C TYR A 50 7.42 -8.16 2.43
N CYS A 51 7.33 -8.25 1.10
CA CYS A 51 7.13 -9.52 0.40
C CYS A 51 8.48 -10.14 0.00
N ASP A 52 9.06 -9.74 -1.14
CA ASP A 52 10.41 -10.12 -1.56
C ASP A 52 11.27 -8.91 -1.99
N GLY A 53 10.70 -7.70 -1.93
CA GLY A 53 11.37 -6.44 -2.25
C GLY A 53 11.15 -5.96 -3.68
N GLY A 54 10.31 -6.65 -4.47
CA GLY A 54 10.06 -6.32 -5.86
C GLY A 54 9.37 -4.96 -6.07
N VAL A 55 8.81 -4.36 -5.02
CA VAL A 55 8.34 -2.96 -5.04
C VAL A 55 9.47 -1.98 -5.36
N LYS A 56 10.70 -2.23 -4.87
CA LYS A 56 11.86 -1.36 -5.12
C LYS A 56 12.21 -1.35 -6.60
N ASP A 57 12.29 -2.52 -7.22
CA ASP A 57 12.67 -2.65 -8.64
C ASP A 57 11.63 -2.00 -9.55
N LYS A 58 10.34 -2.25 -9.29
CA LYS A 58 9.23 -1.71 -10.09
C LYS A 58 9.17 -0.18 -10.00
N LEU A 59 9.22 0.39 -8.80
CA LEU A 59 9.21 1.84 -8.61
C LEU A 59 10.50 2.50 -9.14
N SER A 60 11.66 1.84 -8.97
CA SER A 60 12.93 2.30 -9.54
C SER A 60 12.88 2.36 -11.07
N SER A 61 12.24 1.38 -11.73
CA SER A 61 12.05 1.40 -13.19
C SER A 61 11.22 2.60 -13.69
N MET A 62 10.43 3.21 -12.80
CA MET A 62 9.67 4.44 -13.05
C MET A 62 10.40 5.73 -12.62
N GLY A 63 11.63 5.61 -12.12
CA GLY A 63 12.46 6.73 -11.66
C GLY A 63 12.35 7.05 -10.16
N TYR A 64 11.50 6.32 -9.40
CA TYR A 64 11.39 6.47 -7.95
C TYR A 64 12.39 5.55 -7.26
N THR A 65 13.63 6.02 -7.10
CA THR A 65 14.73 5.19 -6.60
C THR A 65 14.88 5.20 -5.07
N ASN A 66 14.18 6.08 -4.36
CA ASN A 66 14.26 6.20 -2.91
C ASN A 66 13.08 5.49 -2.22
N VAL A 67 13.13 4.15 -2.23
CA VAL A 67 12.07 3.28 -1.73
C VAL A 67 12.54 2.51 -0.49
N ILE A 68 11.83 2.70 0.61
CA ILE A 68 12.04 2.00 1.87
C ILE A 68 11.08 0.81 1.93
N ASN A 69 11.63 -0.39 1.69
CA ASN A 69 10.93 -1.66 1.88
C ASN A 69 11.94 -2.68 2.43
N ASN A 70 11.94 -2.85 3.75
CA ASN A 70 12.88 -3.69 4.46
C ASN A 70 12.11 -4.77 5.21
N ASN A 71 12.71 -5.96 5.37
CA ASN A 71 12.11 -7.05 6.13
C ASN A 71 12.10 -6.75 7.63
N ARG A 72 11.20 -5.87 8.05
CA ARG A 72 10.98 -5.38 9.41
C ARG A 72 9.54 -5.66 9.83
N ASP A 73 9.34 -5.76 11.13
CA ASP A 73 7.99 -5.84 11.70
C ASP A 73 7.41 -4.44 11.81
N PHE A 74 6.44 -4.13 10.96
CA PHE A 74 5.77 -2.83 10.93
C PHE A 74 5.09 -2.48 12.25
N TYR A 75 4.46 -3.45 12.92
CA TYR A 75 3.74 -3.19 14.16
C TYR A 75 4.69 -2.92 15.32
N LYS A 76 5.80 -3.66 15.35
CA LYS A 76 6.90 -3.34 16.25
C LYS A 76 7.36 -1.91 16.00
N ASP A 77 7.61 -1.53 14.74
CA ASP A 77 8.08 -0.19 14.39
C ASP A 77 7.13 0.93 14.81
N ILE A 78 5.82 0.71 14.73
CA ILE A 78 4.82 1.65 15.30
C ILE A 78 5.00 1.75 16.83
N SER A 79 5.01 0.61 17.53
CA SER A 79 5.06 0.58 19.00
C SER A 79 6.34 1.18 19.60
N THR A 80 7.47 1.04 18.89
CA THR A 80 8.77 1.56 19.31
C THR A 80 9.10 2.92 18.71
N ASN A 81 8.16 3.54 17.99
CA ASN A 81 8.35 4.80 17.29
C ASN A 81 9.60 4.82 16.39
N SER A 82 9.83 3.71 15.66
CA SER A 82 10.98 3.48 14.79
C SER A 82 10.61 3.40 13.31
N ILE A 83 9.46 3.95 12.96
CA ILE A 83 9.04 4.19 11.58
C ILE A 83 10.05 5.14 10.91
N PRO A 84 10.56 4.83 9.71
CA PRO A 84 11.46 5.71 9.00
C PRO A 84 10.77 7.02 8.60
N GLU A 85 11.54 8.09 8.41
CA GLU A 85 11.01 9.29 7.76
C GLU A 85 10.70 8.99 6.28
N TYR A 86 9.50 9.38 5.83
CA TYR A 86 9.04 9.20 4.45
C TYR A 86 8.15 10.36 3.99
N ASP A 87 8.06 10.56 2.68
CA ASP A 87 7.18 11.56 2.06
C ASP A 87 5.78 10.98 1.81
N VAL A 88 5.71 9.73 1.34
CA VAL A 88 4.45 9.04 0.98
C VAL A 88 4.51 7.56 1.37
N LEU A 89 3.38 7.03 1.86
CA LEU A 89 3.20 5.59 2.09
C LEU A 89 2.51 4.95 0.87
N ILE A 90 3.10 3.91 0.30
CA ILE A 90 2.49 3.12 -0.80
C ILE A 90 2.61 1.67 -0.41
N THR A 91 1.49 0.94 -0.34
CA THR A 91 1.55 -0.46 0.08
C THR A 91 0.41 -1.31 -0.46
N ASN A 92 0.70 -2.61 -0.60
CA ASN A 92 -0.26 -3.68 -0.78
C ASN A 92 -0.17 -4.56 0.47
N PRO A 93 -0.99 -4.30 1.51
CA PRO A 93 -0.86 -5.02 2.76
C PRO A 93 -1.32 -6.47 2.58
N PRO A 94 -0.89 -7.40 3.46
CA PRO A 94 -1.53 -8.69 3.62
C PRO A 94 -3.05 -8.52 3.79
N TYR A 95 -3.83 -9.42 3.19
CA TYR A 95 -5.30 -9.36 3.25
C TYR A 95 -5.87 -10.27 4.33
N SER A 96 -5.06 -11.13 4.93
CA SER A 96 -5.45 -11.96 6.07
C SER A 96 -5.47 -11.18 7.40
N ALA A 97 -5.97 -11.85 8.44
CA ALA A 97 -5.98 -11.38 9.82
C ALA A 97 -6.52 -9.94 9.97
N ASP A 98 -5.86 -9.13 10.79
CA ASP A 98 -6.24 -7.74 11.10
C ASP A 98 -5.32 -6.71 10.41
N HIS A 99 -4.54 -7.13 9.40
CA HIS A 99 -3.54 -6.29 8.73
C HIS A 99 -4.17 -5.06 8.06
N ILE A 100 -5.34 -5.23 7.41
CA ILE A 100 -6.12 -4.15 6.79
C ILE A 100 -6.62 -3.15 7.85
N GLU A 101 -7.15 -3.63 8.97
CA GLU A 101 -7.64 -2.76 10.05
C GLU A 101 -6.49 -1.93 10.63
N LYS A 102 -5.36 -2.57 10.93
CA LYS A 102 -4.18 -1.90 11.49
C LYS A 102 -3.57 -0.85 10.57
N ILE A 103 -3.49 -1.11 9.25
CA ILE A 103 -2.96 -0.10 8.32
C ILE A 103 -3.92 1.09 8.21
N LEU A 104 -5.24 0.86 8.19
CA LEU A 104 -6.25 1.93 8.19
C LEU A 104 -6.14 2.79 9.46
N GLU A 105 -5.96 2.17 10.63
CA GLU A 105 -5.73 2.89 11.89
C GLU A 105 -4.45 3.73 11.86
N TYR A 106 -3.38 3.18 11.30
CA TYR A 106 -2.11 3.89 11.16
C TYR A 106 -2.24 5.12 10.25
N VAL A 107 -2.82 4.98 9.05
CA VAL A 107 -2.96 6.12 8.13
C VAL A 107 -3.91 7.18 8.67
N ASN A 108 -4.97 6.78 9.38
CA ASN A 108 -5.88 7.73 10.01
C ASN A 108 -5.19 8.57 11.09
N LYS A 109 -4.34 7.94 11.92
CA LYS A 109 -3.50 8.64 12.91
C LYS A 109 -2.46 9.56 12.25
N ASN A 110 -2.05 9.24 11.02
CA ASN A 110 -1.02 9.96 10.25
C ASN A 110 -1.60 10.72 9.03
N LYS A 111 -2.84 11.21 9.13
CA LYS A 111 -3.59 11.81 8.00
C LYS A 111 -2.94 13.00 7.28
N ASN A 112 -1.85 13.54 7.81
CA ASN A 112 -1.09 14.61 7.17
C ASN A 112 -0.03 14.09 6.19
N LYS A 113 0.18 12.77 6.13
CA LYS A 113 1.08 12.10 5.17
C LYS A 113 0.22 11.47 4.06
N PRO A 114 0.53 11.73 2.78
CA PRO A 114 -0.10 11.03 1.67
C PRO A 114 0.07 9.50 1.80
N CYS A 115 -0.99 8.75 1.50
CA CYS A 115 -0.96 7.30 1.46
C CYS A 115 -1.72 6.75 0.26
N PHE A 116 -1.28 5.60 -0.23
CA PHE A 116 -1.93 4.81 -1.28
C PHE A 116 -2.00 3.37 -0.82
N LEU A 117 -3.21 2.88 -0.55
CA LEU A 117 -3.42 1.51 -0.05
C LEU A 117 -4.08 0.67 -1.14
N LEU A 118 -3.40 -0.36 -1.63
CA LEU A 118 -3.98 -1.29 -2.59
C LEU A 118 -4.80 -2.34 -1.84
N LEU A 119 -6.11 -2.12 -1.73
CA LEU A 119 -7.00 -2.95 -0.91
C LEU A 119 -8.08 -3.60 -1.78
N PRO A 120 -8.66 -4.73 -1.32
CA PRO A 120 -9.83 -5.32 -1.96
C PRO A 120 -11.01 -4.34 -2.00
N HIS A 121 -11.78 -4.38 -3.10
CA HIS A 121 -12.94 -3.51 -3.28
C HIS A 121 -13.99 -3.63 -2.16
N PHE A 122 -14.07 -4.73 -1.43
CA PHE A 122 -15.04 -4.86 -0.36
C PHE A 122 -14.67 -4.04 0.89
N VAL A 123 -13.43 -3.56 1.03
CA VAL A 123 -12.94 -2.98 2.29
C VAL A 123 -13.74 -1.75 2.70
N TYR A 124 -14.16 -0.91 1.74
CA TYR A 124 -14.89 0.32 2.06
C TYR A 124 -16.31 0.07 2.59
N THR A 125 -16.82 -1.16 2.47
CA THR A 125 -18.16 -1.55 2.96
C THR A 125 -18.12 -2.19 4.34
N LYS A 126 -16.93 -2.36 4.94
CA LYS A 126 -16.77 -3.04 6.24
C LYS A 126 -16.93 -2.07 7.40
N ASP A 127 -17.50 -2.57 8.50
CA ASP A 127 -17.71 -1.79 9.73
C ASP A 127 -16.42 -1.19 10.27
N TYR A 128 -15.29 -1.90 10.16
CA TYR A 128 -13.98 -1.37 10.59
C TYR A 128 -13.53 -0.17 9.74
N TYR A 129 -13.89 -0.11 8.46
CA TYR A 129 -13.56 1.02 7.60
C TYR A 129 -14.36 2.25 8.02
N GLU A 130 -15.67 2.10 8.24
CA GLU A 130 -16.54 3.18 8.72
C GLU A 130 -16.13 3.68 10.11
N ARG A 131 -15.82 2.76 11.03
CA ARG A 131 -15.36 3.11 12.38
C ARG A 131 -14.03 3.88 12.38
N THR A 132 -13.13 3.56 11.45
CA THR A 132 -11.78 4.14 11.42
C THR A 132 -11.72 5.42 10.58
N ILE A 133 -12.31 5.39 9.37
CA ILE A 133 -12.24 6.49 8.39
C ILE A 133 -13.52 7.34 8.41
N GLY A 134 -14.71 6.72 8.46
CA GLY A 134 -16.01 7.41 8.38
C GLY A 134 -16.27 8.39 9.54
N ARG A 135 -15.72 8.13 10.72
CA ARG A 135 -15.79 9.06 11.87
C ARG A 135 -15.10 10.39 11.64
N CYS A 136 -14.13 10.47 10.74
CA CYS A 136 -13.47 11.74 10.39
C CYS A 136 -14.35 12.65 9.52
N CYS A 137 -15.35 12.08 8.83
CA CYS A 137 -16.25 12.78 7.92
C CYS A 137 -17.46 13.41 8.65
N ASN A 138 -17.81 12.91 9.85
CA ASN A 138 -19.03 13.27 10.59
C ASN A 138 -18.80 14.23 11.77
N SER A 139 -17.61 14.85 11.88
CA SER A 139 -17.38 15.83 12.93
C SER A 139 -18.09 17.14 12.57
N ASN A 140 -19.11 17.52 13.36
CA ASN A 140 -19.99 18.70 13.28
C ASN A 140 -19.31 20.09 13.23
N ASN A 141 -18.06 20.20 12.80
CA ASN A 141 -17.44 21.48 12.48
C ASN A 141 -17.71 21.80 11.01
N ASN A 142 -18.53 22.82 10.78
CA ASN A 142 -18.95 23.39 9.49
C ASN A 142 -17.79 23.92 8.59
N ASN A 143 -16.58 23.36 8.67
CA ASN A 143 -15.48 23.69 7.78
C ASN A 143 -14.75 22.41 7.36
N SER A 144 -15.05 21.99 6.13
CA SER A 144 -14.46 20.91 5.30
C SER A 144 -15.00 19.48 5.49
N ASN A 145 -16.03 19.16 4.70
CA ASN A 145 -16.39 17.79 4.24
C ASN A 145 -15.31 17.21 3.31
N ASN A 146 -14.03 17.24 3.70
CA ASN A 146 -12.98 16.69 2.85
C ASN A 146 -12.76 15.23 3.22
N ALA A 147 -13.18 14.33 2.33
CA ALA A 147 -12.83 12.92 2.41
C ALA A 147 -11.31 12.77 2.49
N PHE A 148 -10.83 11.97 3.45
CA PHE A 148 -9.40 11.73 3.66
C PHE A 148 -8.80 10.76 2.62
N LEU A 149 -9.60 9.81 2.13
CA LEU A 149 -9.22 8.82 1.12
C LEU A 149 -10.08 9.00 -0.14
N TYR A 150 -9.47 8.72 -1.29
CA TYR A 150 -10.11 8.78 -2.60
C TYR A 150 -9.78 7.50 -3.36
N PHE A 151 -10.73 7.01 -4.16
CA PHE A 151 -10.52 5.76 -4.88
C PHE A 151 -9.97 6.02 -6.29
N LEU A 152 -8.87 5.33 -6.63
CA LEU A 152 -8.39 5.21 -7.99
C LEU A 152 -8.65 3.79 -8.48
N ILE A 153 -9.71 3.64 -9.28
CA ILE A 153 -10.19 2.36 -9.80
C ILE A 153 -9.44 2.05 -11.11
N PRO A 154 -8.77 0.89 -11.20
CA PRO A 154 -8.06 0.54 -12.42
C PRO A 154 -9.02 0.18 -13.56
N GLU A 155 -8.60 0.45 -14.79
CA GLU A 155 -9.30 -0.01 -15.99
C GLU A 155 -9.23 -1.53 -16.14
N ILE A 156 -8.11 -2.13 -15.73
CA ILE A 156 -7.84 -3.56 -15.82
C ILE A 156 -7.55 -4.12 -14.43
N ARG A 157 -8.19 -5.24 -14.09
CA ARG A 157 -7.95 -5.92 -12.82
C ARG A 157 -6.48 -6.28 -12.64
N TYR A 158 -5.91 -5.94 -11.49
CA TYR A 158 -4.54 -6.31 -11.16
C TYR A 158 -4.37 -7.82 -10.95
N ALA A 159 -3.25 -8.34 -11.44
CA ALA A 159 -2.82 -9.72 -11.27
C ALA A 159 -1.51 -9.73 -10.49
N TYR A 160 -1.53 -10.35 -9.30
CA TYR A 160 -0.41 -10.37 -8.37
C TYR A 160 0.48 -11.59 -8.61
N VAL A 161 1.78 -11.42 -8.36
CA VAL A 161 2.79 -12.47 -8.55
C VAL A 161 3.33 -12.91 -7.20
N PRO A 162 3.09 -14.15 -6.77
CA PRO A 162 3.74 -14.69 -5.58
C PRO A 162 5.24 -14.90 -5.82
N PRO A 163 6.10 -14.67 -4.81
CA PRO A 163 7.53 -14.98 -4.91
C PRO A 163 7.79 -16.46 -5.23
N ASP A 164 8.90 -16.74 -5.92
CA ASP A 164 9.26 -18.10 -6.35
C ASP A 164 9.29 -19.11 -5.20
N TRP A 165 9.77 -18.69 -4.03
CA TRP A 165 9.88 -19.55 -2.85
C TRP A 165 8.51 -19.96 -2.29
N VAL A 166 7.45 -19.17 -2.52
CA VAL A 166 6.07 -19.52 -2.11
C VAL A 166 5.56 -20.71 -2.90
N ASN A 167 5.90 -20.80 -4.18
CA ASN A 167 5.51 -21.90 -5.05
C ASN A 167 6.27 -23.20 -4.73
N GLN A 168 7.47 -23.08 -4.15
CA GLN A 168 8.29 -24.22 -3.74
C GLN A 168 7.83 -24.85 -2.41
N ARG A 169 7.01 -24.16 -1.61
CA ARG A 169 6.47 -24.70 -0.36
C ARG A 169 5.40 -25.75 -0.63
N ARG A 170 5.60 -26.94 -0.04
CA ARG A 170 4.65 -28.05 -0.15
C ARG A 170 3.30 -27.65 0.47
N GLY A 171 2.24 -27.65 -0.34
CA GLY A 171 0.88 -27.34 0.11
C GLY A 171 0.51 -25.86 0.05
N SER A 172 1.35 -25.00 -0.56
CA SER A 172 1.04 -23.59 -0.79
C SER A 172 -0.28 -23.42 -1.55
N LYS A 173 -1.07 -22.44 -1.13
CA LYS A 173 -2.36 -22.05 -1.74
C LYS A 173 -2.29 -20.71 -2.48
N ALA A 174 -1.11 -20.11 -2.60
CA ALA A 174 -0.94 -18.79 -3.20
C ALA A 174 -1.33 -18.75 -4.70
N LEU A 175 -1.07 -19.85 -5.43
CA LEU A 175 -1.47 -20.02 -6.83
C LEU A 175 -2.40 -21.20 -7.00
N ALA A 176 -3.44 -21.01 -7.81
CA ALA A 176 -4.20 -22.12 -8.36
C ALA A 176 -3.31 -22.94 -9.31
N LYS A 177 -3.54 -24.26 -9.40
CA LYS A 177 -2.74 -25.15 -10.24
C LYS A 177 -2.68 -24.66 -11.69
N GLY A 178 -1.47 -24.44 -12.22
CA GLY A 178 -1.23 -23.99 -13.59
C GLY A 178 -1.43 -22.49 -13.83
N LYS A 179 -1.47 -21.68 -12.78
CA LYS A 179 -1.48 -20.21 -12.87
C LYS A 179 -0.13 -19.65 -12.45
N GLU A 180 0.25 -18.52 -13.04
CA GLU A 180 1.46 -17.75 -12.71
C GLU A 180 1.14 -16.53 -11.82
N THR A 181 -0.12 -16.10 -11.81
CA THR A 181 -0.60 -14.96 -11.04
C THR A 181 -1.84 -15.32 -10.25
N THR A 182 -2.10 -14.58 -9.17
CA THR A 182 -3.34 -14.65 -8.39
C THR A 182 -4.01 -13.28 -8.31
N ALA A 183 -5.32 -13.28 -8.14
CA ALA A 183 -6.10 -12.07 -7.88
C ALA A 183 -7.34 -12.51 -7.08
N PRO A 184 -7.22 -12.76 -5.77
CA PRO A 184 -8.33 -13.33 -4.99
C PRO A 184 -9.56 -12.41 -5.01
N PHE A 185 -9.33 -11.10 -5.04
CA PHE A 185 -10.38 -10.08 -5.10
C PHE A 185 -10.04 -9.03 -6.16
N PRO A 186 -11.04 -8.37 -6.77
CA PRO A 186 -10.82 -7.06 -7.37
C PRO A 186 -10.33 -6.10 -6.30
N SER A 187 -9.29 -5.34 -6.62
CA SER A 187 -8.64 -4.36 -5.73
C SER A 187 -8.43 -3.05 -6.49
N PHE A 188 -8.29 -1.97 -5.73
CA PHE A 188 -8.00 -0.64 -6.24
C PHE A 188 -7.27 0.18 -5.17
N TRP A 189 -6.71 1.32 -5.58
CA TRP A 189 -6.03 2.21 -4.64
C TRP A 189 -7.04 3.05 -3.86
N TYR A 190 -6.86 3.07 -2.54
CA TYR A 190 -7.52 3.93 -1.57
C TYR A 190 -6.63 5.11 -1.21
#